data_AF-A0AAW1A1L1-F1
#
_entry.id   AF-A0AAW1A1L1-F1
#
_cell.length_a   1.000
_cell.length_b   1.000
_cell.length_c   1.000
_cell.angle_alpha   90.00
_cell.angle_beta   90.00
_cell.angle_gamma   90.00
#
_symmetry.space_group_name_H-M   'P 1'
#
loop_
_entity.id
_entity.type
_entity.pdbx_description
1 polymer ?
#
loop_
_entity_poly.entity_id
_entity_poly.type
_entity_poly.pdbx_seq_one_letter_code
_entity_poly.pdbx_strand_id
1 'polypeptide(L)'
;MEKEEEESQPPDSAKVREHMARLGRSGRNRESGDEIAELEARLRRAYVAKELQAQILERQADRLAEDARRQRAAAAARLEQRAILEDDVRRKSACRAKSADYRRELTVQIRLKEEERRATMEEARRDREILAEVDRVREERETLVAMRRRDELSASARRERLIFHGMKRIREDEAREAEELMARKGEAYRREVDERDESGRKVREERLARRERAASEIADRLMSAEARKRETEALTDELIAEDVRCELMLEKELRDVERRRMREELAANLKEQITLAEECKLRFVERDRMFAEDVMRRIMEDERTARLTAAARRRAQLRYREDLARLVESRRRIREEEILRMEQADGEERKREEARLERVEDDRRRLLEAHAPNVGHFVDKGALRDEERRILEKFAN
;
A
#
# COMPACT_ATOMS: atom_id res chain seq x y z
N MET A 1 38.97 -6.92 -88.73
CA MET A 1 39.08 -5.81 -89.69
C MET A 1 40.43 -5.18 -89.46
N GLU A 2 41.46 -5.90 -89.88
CA GLU A 2 41.99 -5.88 -91.25
C GLU A 2 42.82 -4.63 -91.47
N LYS A 3 44.12 -4.86 -91.59
CA LYS A 3 44.99 -4.10 -92.47
C LYS A 3 45.73 -5.13 -93.31
N GLU A 4 45.21 -5.40 -94.50
CA GLU A 4 46.01 -5.84 -95.64
C GLU A 4 46.96 -4.68 -96.00
N GLU A 5 48.26 -4.98 -96.01
CA GLU A 5 49.11 -5.11 -97.21
C GLU A 5 49.32 -3.80 -97.97
N GLU A 6 50.57 -3.37 -98.05
CA GLU A 6 51.24 -3.31 -99.35
C GLU A 6 52.76 -3.09 -99.18
N GLU A 7 53.50 -3.97 -99.83
CA GLU A 7 54.91 -3.84 -100.16
C GLU A 7 55.17 -2.59 -101.00
N SER A 8 56.34 -1.97 -100.87
CA SER A 8 57.26 -1.86 -102.01
C SER A 8 58.56 -1.14 -101.62
N GLN A 9 59.64 -1.88 -101.84
CA GLN A 9 60.90 -1.51 -102.49
C GLN A 9 61.70 -0.26 -102.04
N PRO A 10 63.03 -0.41 -101.88
CA PRO A 10 63.94 0.67 -101.52
C PRO A 10 64.33 1.51 -102.76
N PRO A 11 64.54 2.82 -102.59
CA PRO A 11 65.49 3.50 -103.46
C PRO A 11 66.50 4.35 -102.70
N ASP A 12 67.74 4.24 -103.17
CA ASP A 12 68.72 5.31 -103.31
C ASP A 12 69.23 6.00 -102.05
N SER A 13 70.30 5.41 -101.52
CA SER A 13 71.32 6.02 -100.67
C SER A 13 71.94 7.33 -101.25
N ALA A 14 71.62 7.69 -102.50
CA ALA A 14 71.94 8.98 -103.11
C ALA A 14 70.97 10.10 -102.70
N LYS A 15 69.66 9.83 -102.57
CA LYS A 15 68.66 10.83 -102.12
C LYS A 15 68.81 11.14 -100.63
N VAL A 16 69.19 10.16 -99.81
CA VAL A 16 69.51 10.38 -98.39
C VAL A 16 70.78 11.21 -98.22
N ARG A 17 71.80 11.03 -99.09
CA ARG A 17 73.01 11.87 -99.08
C ARG A 17 72.73 13.29 -99.57
N GLU A 18 71.84 13.49 -100.54
CA GLU A 18 71.41 14.82 -100.97
C GLU A 18 70.51 15.51 -99.93
N HIS A 19 69.67 14.77 -99.20
CA HIS A 19 68.91 15.29 -98.06
C HIS A 19 69.82 15.63 -96.86
N MET A 20 70.80 14.79 -96.55
CA MET A 20 71.81 15.05 -95.51
C MET A 20 72.76 16.19 -95.91
N ALA A 21 73.06 16.36 -97.20
CA ALA A 21 73.82 17.50 -97.73
C ALA A 21 73.01 18.80 -97.78
N ARG A 22 71.68 18.74 -97.98
CA ARG A 22 70.78 19.89 -97.80
C ARG A 22 70.64 20.28 -96.33
N LEU A 23 70.53 19.30 -95.42
CA LEU A 23 70.53 19.54 -93.97
C LEU A 23 71.88 20.09 -93.48
N GLY A 24 73.00 19.62 -94.04
CA GLY A 24 74.35 20.12 -93.74
C GLY A 24 74.66 21.52 -94.29
N ARG A 25 74.02 21.94 -95.39
CA ARG A 25 74.09 23.34 -95.89
C ARG A 25 73.12 24.28 -95.17
N SER A 26 72.07 23.76 -94.54
CA SER A 26 71.18 24.56 -93.68
C SER A 26 71.82 24.94 -92.33
N GLY A 27 72.93 24.31 -91.92
CA GLY A 27 73.60 24.58 -90.65
C GLY A 27 74.66 25.69 -90.68
N ARG A 28 74.82 26.43 -91.80
CA ARG A 28 75.84 27.47 -91.98
C ARG A 28 75.30 28.87 -92.30
N ASN A 29 74.03 29.14 -91.97
CA ASN A 29 73.50 30.50 -91.89
C ASN A 29 73.29 30.83 -90.41
N ARG A 30 74.24 31.53 -89.79
CA ARG A 30 74.14 31.97 -88.39
C ARG A 30 72.91 32.86 -88.16
N GLU A 31 72.48 33.61 -89.17
CA GLU A 31 71.33 34.53 -89.09
C GLU A 31 69.97 33.81 -89.18
N SER A 32 69.86 32.69 -89.91
CA SER A 32 68.63 31.89 -89.99
C SER A 32 68.44 30.97 -88.78
N GLY A 33 69.52 30.62 -88.08
CA GLY A 33 69.47 29.87 -86.82
C GLY A 33 68.97 30.72 -85.65
N ASP A 34 69.33 32.02 -85.63
CA ASP A 34 68.87 32.96 -84.61
C ASP A 34 67.36 33.25 -84.74
N GLU A 35 66.83 33.38 -85.95
CA GLU A 35 65.38 33.54 -86.17
C GLU A 35 64.57 32.29 -85.78
N ILE A 36 65.08 31.09 -86.08
CA ILE A 36 64.44 29.83 -85.69
C ILE A 36 64.53 29.62 -84.17
N ALA A 37 65.65 29.95 -83.55
CA ALA A 37 65.81 29.91 -82.10
C ALA A 37 64.90 30.92 -81.39
N GLU A 38 64.69 32.12 -81.97
CA GLU A 38 63.69 33.07 -81.49
C GLU A 38 62.27 32.55 -81.63
N LEU A 39 61.94 31.88 -82.75
CA LEU A 39 60.63 31.28 -82.99
C LEU A 39 60.37 30.13 -82.01
N GLU A 40 61.36 29.27 -81.77
CA GLU A 40 61.29 28.23 -80.74
C GLU A 40 61.15 28.82 -79.33
N ALA A 41 61.89 29.89 -79.00
CA ALA A 41 61.77 30.56 -77.72
C ALA A 41 60.37 31.19 -77.55
N ARG A 42 59.80 31.78 -78.61
CA ARG A 42 58.43 32.32 -78.62
C ARG A 42 57.39 31.22 -78.49
N LEU A 43 57.56 30.09 -79.18
CA LEU A 43 56.67 28.92 -79.07
C LEU A 43 56.74 28.30 -77.68
N ARG A 44 57.94 28.11 -77.10
CA ARG A 44 58.10 27.63 -75.71
C ARG A 44 57.43 28.58 -74.71
N ARG A 45 57.60 29.90 -74.86
CA ARG A 45 56.88 30.90 -74.04
C ARG A 45 55.37 30.80 -74.22
N ALA A 46 54.88 30.58 -75.44
CA ALA A 46 53.44 30.40 -75.70
C ALA A 46 52.90 29.10 -75.07
N TYR A 47 53.66 28.00 -75.09
CA TYR A 47 53.30 26.76 -74.42
C TYR A 47 53.28 26.91 -72.89
N VAL A 48 54.29 27.55 -72.30
CA VAL A 48 54.32 27.86 -70.87
C VAL A 48 53.16 28.79 -70.48
N ALA A 49 52.84 29.79 -71.30
CA ALA A 49 51.69 30.65 -71.08
C ALA A 49 50.36 29.88 -71.16
N LYS A 50 50.22 28.93 -72.09
CA LYS A 50 49.06 28.04 -72.21
C LYS A 50 48.90 27.14 -70.99
N GLU A 51 49.99 26.55 -70.49
CA GLU A 51 49.99 25.71 -69.29
C GLU A 51 49.66 26.52 -68.04
N LEU A 52 50.25 27.70 -67.88
CA LEU A 52 49.93 28.61 -66.78
C LEU A 52 48.45 29.02 -66.82
N GLN A 53 47.91 29.28 -68.02
CA GLN A 53 46.51 29.61 -68.19
C GLN A 53 45.60 28.41 -67.86
N ALA A 54 45.98 27.19 -68.22
CA ALA A 54 45.27 25.98 -67.82
C ALA A 54 45.27 25.78 -66.29
N GLN A 55 46.41 26.00 -65.62
CA GLN A 55 46.52 25.92 -64.16
C GLN A 55 45.69 27.00 -63.44
N ILE A 56 45.62 28.21 -64.00
CA ILE A 56 44.77 29.28 -63.48
C ILE A 56 43.30 28.88 -63.58
N LEU A 57 42.87 28.31 -64.72
CA LEU A 57 41.50 27.84 -64.92
C LEU A 57 41.16 26.66 -64.00
N GLU A 58 42.08 25.71 -63.81
CA GLU A 58 41.91 24.58 -62.89
C GLU A 58 41.75 25.07 -61.44
N ARG A 59 42.62 25.97 -60.97
CA ARG A 59 42.50 26.60 -59.65
C ARG A 59 41.20 27.38 -59.48
N GLN A 60 40.72 28.04 -60.54
CA GLN A 60 39.42 28.73 -60.49
C GLN A 60 38.26 27.74 -60.43
N ALA A 61 38.31 26.64 -61.19
CA ALA A 61 37.32 25.57 -61.16
C ALA A 61 37.26 24.90 -59.77
N ASP A 62 38.40 24.64 -59.15
CA ASP A 62 38.48 24.08 -57.80
C ASP A 62 37.87 25.01 -56.75
N ARG A 63 38.18 26.31 -56.80
CA ARG A 63 37.57 27.31 -55.91
C ARG A 63 36.06 27.34 -56.04
N LEU A 64 35.55 27.34 -57.28
CA LEU A 64 34.10 27.31 -57.53
C LEU A 64 33.47 26.00 -57.04
N ALA A 65 34.16 24.86 -57.18
CA ALA A 65 33.70 23.58 -56.68
C ALA A 65 33.68 23.52 -55.14
N GLU A 66 34.70 24.06 -54.47
CA GLU A 66 34.76 24.19 -53.02
C GLU A 66 33.65 25.10 -52.49
N ASP A 67 33.43 26.25 -53.11
CA ASP A 67 32.37 27.18 -52.73
C ASP A 67 30.98 26.55 -52.93
N ALA A 68 30.77 25.81 -54.03
CA ALA A 68 29.56 25.03 -54.24
C ALA A 68 29.35 23.95 -53.16
N ARG A 69 30.42 23.26 -52.73
CA ARG A 69 30.37 22.28 -51.62
C ARG A 69 30.03 22.95 -50.29
N ARG A 70 30.65 24.09 -49.97
CA ARG A 70 30.37 24.87 -48.76
C ARG A 70 28.92 25.36 -48.72
N GLN A 71 28.39 25.85 -49.85
CA GLN A 71 27.00 26.26 -49.95
C GLN A 71 26.03 25.09 -49.74
N ARG A 72 26.32 23.92 -50.32
CA ARG A 72 25.52 22.69 -50.10
C ARG A 72 25.56 22.24 -48.65
N ALA A 73 26.73 22.24 -48.01
CA ALA A 73 26.87 21.90 -46.59
C ALA A 73 26.10 22.89 -45.69
N ALA A 74 26.19 24.19 -45.98
CA ALA A 74 25.45 25.21 -45.25
C ALA A 74 23.93 25.07 -45.45
N ALA A 75 23.47 24.71 -46.65
CA ALA A 75 22.06 24.44 -46.92
C ALA A 75 21.57 23.20 -46.16
N ALA A 76 22.36 22.11 -46.14
CA ALA A 76 22.05 20.90 -45.38
C ALA A 76 21.94 21.19 -43.87
N ALA A 77 22.92 21.91 -43.30
CA ALA A 77 22.90 22.30 -41.89
C ALA A 77 21.67 23.17 -41.53
N ARG A 78 21.24 24.06 -42.42
CA ARG A 78 20.01 24.86 -42.22
C ARG A 78 18.75 24.00 -42.23
N LEU A 79 18.69 22.96 -43.07
CA LEU A 79 17.56 22.03 -43.10
C LEU A 79 17.52 21.16 -41.84
N GLU A 80 18.65 20.66 -41.37
CA GLU A 80 18.76 19.91 -40.12
C GLU A 80 18.32 20.76 -38.92
N GLN A 81 18.76 22.02 -38.84
CA GLN A 81 18.33 22.95 -37.79
C GLN A 81 16.81 23.17 -37.81
N ARG A 82 16.19 23.30 -38.99
CA ARG A 82 14.73 23.42 -39.11
C ARG A 82 14.03 22.17 -38.63
N ALA A 83 14.51 20.98 -39.03
CA ALA A 83 13.94 19.71 -38.59
C ALA A 83 13.99 19.55 -37.06
N ILE A 84 15.11 19.92 -36.42
CA ILE A 84 15.25 19.89 -34.95
C ILE A 84 14.23 20.83 -34.28
N LEU A 85 14.07 22.05 -34.79
CA LEU A 85 13.11 23.01 -34.24
C LEU A 85 11.67 22.53 -34.40
N GLU A 86 11.33 21.92 -35.54
CA GLU A 86 10.00 21.34 -35.77
C GLU A 86 9.72 20.18 -34.80
N ASP A 87 10.68 19.31 -34.58
CA ASP A 87 10.55 18.20 -33.63
C ASP A 87 10.44 18.68 -32.18
N ASP A 88 11.16 19.73 -31.80
CA ASP A 88 11.03 20.36 -30.48
C ASP A 88 9.65 20.99 -30.29
N VAL A 89 9.10 21.63 -31.33
CA VAL A 89 7.74 22.17 -31.30
C VAL A 89 6.71 21.04 -31.16
N ARG A 90 6.88 19.93 -31.89
CA ARG A 90 6.01 18.74 -31.78
C ARG A 90 6.07 18.10 -30.39
N ARG A 91 7.26 17.98 -29.81
CA ARG A 91 7.43 17.45 -28.44
C ARG A 91 6.75 18.35 -27.42
N LYS A 92 6.91 19.66 -27.54
CA LYS A 92 6.26 20.65 -26.65
C LYS A 92 4.73 20.61 -26.79
N SER A 93 4.20 20.52 -28.01
CA SER A 93 2.75 20.42 -28.23
C SER A 93 2.18 19.12 -27.66
N ALA A 94 2.85 17.99 -27.87
CA ALA A 94 2.47 16.71 -27.28
C ALA A 94 2.48 16.73 -25.74
N CYS A 95 3.51 17.35 -25.12
CA CYS A 95 3.56 17.50 -23.67
C CYS A 95 2.44 18.40 -23.13
N ARG A 96 2.10 19.48 -23.86
CA ARG A 96 0.98 20.36 -23.52
C ARG A 96 -0.36 19.64 -23.63
N ALA A 97 -0.56 18.83 -24.67
CA ALA A 97 -1.77 18.02 -24.85
C ALA A 97 -1.95 17.04 -23.69
N LYS A 98 -0.91 16.25 -23.37
CA LYS A 98 -0.93 15.33 -22.22
C LYS A 98 -1.23 16.05 -20.90
N SER A 99 -0.62 17.22 -20.68
CA SER A 99 -0.89 18.02 -19.47
C SER A 99 -2.31 18.61 -19.44
N ALA A 100 -2.93 18.86 -20.60
CA ALA A 100 -4.32 19.31 -20.68
C ALA A 100 -5.28 18.14 -20.39
N ASP A 101 -5.01 16.96 -20.93
CA ASP A 101 -5.82 15.76 -20.67
C ASP A 101 -5.74 15.34 -19.20
N TYR A 102 -4.54 15.35 -18.60
CA TYR A 102 -4.40 15.11 -17.16
C TYR A 102 -5.17 16.10 -16.31
N ARG A 103 -5.20 17.39 -16.69
CA ARG A 103 -6.02 18.40 -15.98
C ARG A 103 -7.51 18.15 -16.12
N ARG A 104 -7.98 17.67 -17.27
CA ARG A 104 -9.37 17.27 -17.47
C ARG A 104 -9.74 16.09 -16.59
N GLU A 105 -8.92 15.04 -16.58
CA GLU A 105 -9.10 13.86 -15.72
C GLU A 105 -9.16 14.25 -14.25
N LEU A 106 -8.24 15.10 -13.79
CA LEU A 106 -8.23 15.59 -12.41
C LEU A 106 -9.51 16.36 -12.07
N THR A 107 -10.01 17.18 -13.00
CA THR A 107 -11.27 17.93 -12.81
C THR A 107 -12.47 16.98 -12.70
N VAL A 108 -12.50 15.91 -13.49
CA VAL A 108 -13.53 14.87 -13.39
C VAL A 108 -13.46 14.15 -12.05
N GLN A 109 -12.26 13.77 -11.59
CA GLN A 109 -12.08 13.12 -10.29
C GLN A 109 -12.55 14.00 -9.13
N ILE A 110 -12.24 15.31 -9.17
CA ILE A 110 -12.71 16.26 -8.17
C ILE A 110 -14.24 16.32 -8.16
N ARG A 111 -14.89 16.40 -9.33
CA ARG A 111 -16.36 16.41 -9.41
C ARG A 111 -16.99 15.13 -8.87
N LEU A 112 -16.47 13.96 -9.24
CA LEU A 112 -16.96 12.68 -8.71
C LEU A 112 -16.82 12.61 -7.18
N LYS A 113 -15.70 13.10 -6.63
CA LYS A 113 -15.50 13.17 -5.17
C LYS A 113 -16.46 14.15 -4.49
N GLU A 114 -16.81 15.26 -5.13
CA GLU A 114 -17.82 16.18 -4.64
C GLU A 114 -19.22 15.57 -4.66
N GLU A 115 -19.57 14.83 -5.72
CA GLU A 115 -20.84 14.10 -5.83
C GLU A 115 -20.97 13.00 -4.76
N GLU A 116 -19.91 12.20 -4.55
CA GLU A 116 -19.84 11.22 -3.45
C GLU A 116 -20.04 11.89 -2.07
N ARG A 117 -19.41 13.06 -1.85
CA ARG A 117 -19.61 13.83 -0.61
C ARG A 117 -21.05 14.32 -0.46
N ARG A 118 -21.70 14.74 -1.54
CA ARG A 118 -23.12 15.15 -1.51
C ARG A 118 -24.02 13.96 -1.19
N ALA A 119 -23.81 12.83 -1.85
CA ALA A 119 -24.57 11.60 -1.61
C ALA A 119 -24.44 11.13 -0.15
N THR A 120 -23.22 11.07 0.38
CA THR A 120 -22.99 10.69 1.80
C THR A 120 -23.61 11.68 2.79
N MET A 121 -23.61 12.98 2.50
CA MET A 121 -24.32 13.98 3.33
C MET A 121 -25.84 13.80 3.27
N GLU A 122 -26.39 13.47 2.10
CA GLU A 122 -27.82 13.17 1.94
C GLU A 122 -28.23 11.90 2.68
N GLU A 123 -27.44 10.83 2.58
CA GLU A 123 -27.63 9.60 3.36
C GLU A 123 -27.61 9.88 4.86
N ALA A 124 -26.58 10.60 5.34
CA ALA A 124 -26.50 10.98 6.75
C ALA A 124 -27.69 11.84 7.22
N ARG A 125 -28.28 12.64 6.32
CA ARG A 125 -29.51 13.39 6.63
C ARG A 125 -30.72 12.45 6.72
N ARG A 126 -30.87 11.53 5.77
CA ARG A 126 -31.96 10.53 5.80
C ARG A 126 -31.86 9.66 7.05
N ASP A 127 -30.67 9.23 7.43
CA ASP A 127 -30.43 8.44 8.64
C ASP A 127 -30.84 9.21 9.90
N ARG A 128 -30.52 10.52 9.97
CA ARG A 128 -30.98 11.38 11.08
C ARG A 128 -32.49 11.52 11.13
N GLU A 129 -33.14 11.65 9.98
CA GLU A 129 -34.61 11.73 9.89
C GLU A 129 -35.25 10.41 10.37
N ILE A 130 -34.70 9.26 9.98
CA ILE A 130 -35.13 7.94 10.44
C ILE A 130 -34.92 7.77 11.96
N LEU A 131 -33.75 8.16 12.48
CA LEU A 131 -33.47 8.09 13.92
C LEU A 131 -34.45 8.96 14.72
N ALA A 132 -34.71 10.18 14.25
CA ALA A 132 -35.70 11.05 14.87
C ALA A 132 -37.12 10.46 14.84
N GLU A 133 -37.49 9.75 13.78
CA GLU A 133 -38.77 9.04 13.70
C GLU A 133 -38.82 7.84 14.68
N VAL A 134 -37.74 7.06 14.77
CA VAL A 134 -37.64 5.95 15.72
C VAL A 134 -37.76 6.44 17.16
N ASP A 135 -37.10 7.55 17.50
CA ASP A 135 -37.19 8.16 18.82
C ASP A 135 -38.61 8.62 19.14
N ARG A 136 -39.30 9.28 18.19
CA ARG A 136 -40.73 9.64 18.35
C ARG A 136 -41.61 8.42 18.58
N VAL A 137 -41.47 7.37 17.78
CA VAL A 137 -42.26 6.13 17.93
C VAL A 137 -41.98 5.48 19.29
N ARG A 138 -40.74 5.54 19.77
CA ARG A 138 -40.37 5.02 21.08
C ARG A 138 -41.01 5.82 22.20
N GLU A 139 -40.94 7.15 22.16
CA GLU A 139 -41.59 8.03 23.14
C GLU A 139 -43.11 7.82 23.16
N GLU A 140 -43.76 7.73 22.00
CA GLU A 140 -45.19 7.43 21.88
C GLU A 140 -45.54 6.06 22.50
N ARG A 141 -44.72 5.03 22.28
CA ARG A 141 -44.92 3.72 22.90
C ARG A 141 -44.73 3.77 24.42
N GLU A 142 -43.68 4.41 24.90
CA GLU A 142 -43.39 4.52 26.33
C GLU A 142 -44.50 5.30 27.06
N THR A 143 -44.99 6.39 26.48
CA THR A 143 -46.12 7.16 27.02
C THR A 143 -47.41 6.34 27.05
N LEU A 144 -47.72 5.58 25.98
CA LEU A 144 -48.88 4.68 25.96
C LEU A 144 -48.79 3.57 27.01
N VAL A 145 -47.62 2.94 27.18
CA VAL A 145 -47.43 1.91 28.22
C VAL A 145 -47.57 2.52 29.62
N ALA A 146 -47.01 3.71 29.85
CA ALA A 146 -47.14 4.41 31.12
C ALA A 146 -48.61 4.75 31.44
N MET A 147 -49.38 5.23 30.46
CA MET A 147 -50.80 5.52 30.61
C MET A 147 -51.59 4.24 30.92
N ARG A 148 -51.37 3.15 30.19
CA ARG A 148 -52.02 1.85 30.47
C ARG A 148 -51.74 1.35 31.89
N ARG A 149 -50.48 1.38 32.32
CA ARG A 149 -50.10 0.98 33.69
C ARG A 149 -50.79 1.86 34.74
N ARG A 150 -50.86 3.17 34.50
CA ARG A 150 -51.55 4.10 35.41
C ARG A 150 -53.05 3.78 35.50
N ASP A 151 -53.70 3.47 34.38
CA ASP A 151 -55.12 3.12 34.34
C ASP A 151 -55.39 1.76 35.02
N GLU A 152 -54.52 0.77 34.80
CA GLU A 152 -54.58 -0.54 35.48
C GLU A 152 -54.43 -0.40 37.01
N LEU A 153 -53.45 0.40 37.46
CA LEU A 153 -53.25 0.70 38.88
C LEU A 153 -54.43 1.49 39.48
N SER A 154 -54.99 2.43 38.72
CA SER A 154 -56.18 3.18 39.14
C SER A 154 -57.41 2.26 39.25
N ALA A 155 -57.59 1.36 38.29
CA ALA A 155 -58.71 0.41 38.27
C ALA A 155 -58.62 -0.62 39.41
N SER A 156 -57.43 -1.19 39.65
CA SER A 156 -57.18 -2.10 40.78
C SER A 156 -57.40 -1.40 42.11
N ALA A 157 -56.83 -0.21 42.32
CA ALA A 157 -57.04 0.58 43.55
C ALA A 157 -58.51 0.98 43.78
N ARG A 158 -59.31 1.16 42.71
CA ARG A 158 -60.77 1.37 42.84
C ARG A 158 -61.48 0.09 43.30
N ARG A 159 -61.14 -1.07 42.73
CA ARG A 159 -61.71 -2.36 43.12
C ARG A 159 -61.38 -2.71 44.57
N GLU A 160 -60.12 -2.55 44.97
CA GLU A 160 -59.68 -2.80 46.35
C GLU A 160 -60.41 -1.91 47.34
N ARG A 161 -60.59 -0.61 47.02
CA ARG A 161 -61.39 0.30 47.86
C ARG A 161 -62.84 -0.15 48.02
N LEU A 162 -63.47 -0.61 46.93
CA LEU A 162 -64.85 -1.12 47.00
C LEU A 162 -64.95 -2.39 47.85
N ILE A 163 -64.00 -3.33 47.70
CA ILE A 163 -63.93 -4.55 48.52
C ILE A 163 -63.72 -4.19 49.99
N PHE A 164 -62.77 -3.30 50.29
CA PHE A 164 -62.48 -2.86 51.65
C PHE A 164 -63.69 -2.20 52.32
N HIS A 165 -64.39 -1.30 51.61
CA HIS A 165 -65.62 -0.68 52.13
C HIS A 165 -66.75 -1.70 52.32
N GLY A 166 -66.89 -2.67 51.41
CA GLY A 166 -67.85 -3.78 51.56
C GLY A 166 -67.57 -4.63 52.80
N MET A 167 -66.31 -5.06 52.98
CA MET A 167 -65.88 -5.83 54.15
C MET A 167 -66.06 -5.06 55.47
N LYS A 168 -65.78 -3.74 55.46
CA LYS A 168 -65.98 -2.89 56.63
C LYS A 168 -67.45 -2.81 57.03
N ARG A 169 -68.36 -2.64 56.06
CA ARG A 169 -69.82 -2.61 56.32
C ARG A 169 -70.32 -3.94 56.89
N ILE A 170 -69.90 -5.06 56.30
CA ILE A 170 -70.26 -6.40 56.80
C ILE A 170 -69.84 -6.55 58.28
N ARG A 171 -68.62 -6.16 58.64
CA ARG A 171 -68.16 -6.19 60.04
C ARG A 171 -68.95 -5.28 60.96
N GLU A 172 -69.35 -4.09 60.48
CA GLU A 172 -70.18 -3.15 61.25
C GLU A 172 -71.63 -3.64 61.42
N ASP A 173 -72.16 -4.39 60.45
CA ASP A 173 -73.48 -5.05 60.55
C ASP A 173 -73.42 -6.25 61.50
N GLU A 174 -72.42 -7.12 61.37
CA GLU A 174 -72.18 -8.27 62.27
C GLU A 174 -71.99 -7.83 63.73
N ALA A 175 -71.25 -6.74 63.96
CA ALA A 175 -71.05 -6.19 65.30
C ALA A 175 -72.37 -5.68 65.90
N ARG A 176 -73.22 -5.00 65.11
CA ARG A 176 -74.53 -4.54 65.55
C ARG A 176 -75.48 -5.70 65.85
N GLU A 177 -75.51 -6.72 64.99
CA GLU A 177 -76.32 -7.93 65.25
C GLU A 177 -75.86 -8.66 66.52
N ALA A 178 -74.56 -8.74 66.76
CA ALA A 178 -74.00 -9.31 67.98
C ALA A 178 -74.39 -8.50 69.23
N GLU A 179 -74.32 -7.17 69.16
CA GLU A 179 -74.77 -6.27 70.25
C GLU A 179 -76.27 -6.42 70.53
N GLU A 180 -77.12 -6.49 69.50
CA GLU A 180 -78.55 -6.71 69.65
C GLU A 180 -78.87 -8.09 70.26
N LEU A 181 -78.14 -9.14 69.87
CA LEU A 181 -78.29 -10.47 70.44
C LEU A 181 -77.92 -10.48 71.93
N MET A 182 -76.84 -9.79 72.30
CA MET A 182 -76.40 -9.66 73.69
C MET A 182 -77.39 -8.84 74.52
N ALA A 183 -77.96 -7.77 73.96
CA ALA A 183 -79.00 -6.98 74.61
C ALA A 183 -80.27 -7.81 74.90
N ARG A 184 -80.75 -8.59 73.92
CA ARG A 184 -81.91 -9.48 74.08
C ARG A 184 -81.68 -10.55 75.14
N LYS A 185 -80.48 -11.16 75.18
CA LYS A 185 -80.10 -12.12 76.22
C LYS A 185 -80.03 -11.47 77.61
N GLY A 186 -79.51 -10.25 77.69
CA GLY A 186 -79.43 -9.49 78.94
C GLY A 186 -80.79 -9.01 79.48
N GLU A 187 -81.78 -8.77 78.62
CA GLU A 187 -83.15 -8.45 79.03
C GLU A 187 -83.93 -9.70 79.50
N ALA A 188 -83.76 -10.83 78.81
CA ALA A 188 -84.36 -12.10 79.22
C ALA A 188 -83.84 -12.54 80.61
N TYR A 189 -82.54 -12.41 80.84
CA TYR A 189 -81.92 -12.71 82.13
C TYR A 189 -82.42 -11.81 83.26
N ARG A 190 -82.64 -10.51 83.00
CA ARG A 190 -83.18 -9.58 84.00
C ARG A 190 -84.62 -9.89 84.40
N ARG A 191 -85.47 -10.24 83.44
CA ARG A 191 -86.86 -10.68 83.72
C ARG A 191 -86.91 -11.96 84.56
N GLU A 192 -86.01 -12.91 84.29
CA GLU A 192 -85.90 -14.16 85.07
C GLU A 192 -85.39 -13.92 86.52
N VAL A 193 -84.54 -12.90 86.73
CA VAL A 193 -84.04 -12.51 88.05
C VAL A 193 -85.11 -11.77 88.86
N ASP A 194 -85.88 -10.87 88.23
CA ASP A 194 -86.94 -10.11 88.90
C ASP A 194 -88.10 -11.03 89.35
N GLU A 195 -88.48 -12.03 88.54
CA GLU A 195 -89.47 -13.06 88.89
C GLU A 195 -89.00 -13.99 90.04
N ARG A 196 -87.69 -14.24 90.13
CA ARG A 196 -87.06 -14.99 91.23
C ARG A 196 -86.98 -14.19 92.54
N ASP A 197 -86.84 -12.88 92.49
CA ASP A 197 -86.72 -12.04 93.68
C ASP A 197 -88.08 -11.70 94.33
N GLU A 198 -89.16 -11.59 93.56
CA GLU A 198 -90.52 -11.40 94.10
C GLU A 198 -91.10 -12.66 94.76
N SER A 199 -90.78 -13.84 94.22
CA SER A 199 -91.13 -15.14 94.80
C SER A 199 -90.24 -15.51 96.01
N GLY A 200 -88.99 -15.03 96.03
CA GLY A 200 -88.03 -15.26 97.11
C GLY A 200 -88.29 -14.49 98.39
N ARG A 201 -88.89 -13.29 98.34
CA ARG A 201 -89.15 -12.47 99.55
C ARG A 201 -90.16 -13.08 100.52
N LYS A 202 -91.15 -13.86 100.03
CA LYS A 202 -92.20 -14.49 100.86
C LYS A 202 -91.79 -15.82 101.51
N VAL A 203 -90.71 -16.46 101.02
CA VAL A 203 -90.16 -17.71 101.57
C VAL A 203 -88.99 -17.44 102.53
N ARG A 204 -88.37 -16.25 102.47
CA ARG A 204 -87.19 -15.87 103.28
C ARG A 204 -87.49 -15.73 104.79
N GLU A 205 -88.73 -15.41 105.20
CA GLU A 205 -89.11 -15.30 106.61
C GLU A 205 -89.34 -16.65 107.30
N GLU A 206 -89.82 -17.67 106.58
CA GLU A 206 -90.08 -19.02 107.15
C GLU A 206 -88.85 -19.96 107.06
N ARG A 207 -87.89 -19.65 106.19
CA ARG A 207 -86.73 -20.51 105.91
C ARG A 207 -85.49 -20.18 106.76
N LEU A 208 -85.46 -19.02 107.44
CA LEU A 208 -84.38 -18.63 108.36
C LEU A 208 -84.24 -19.58 109.56
N ALA A 209 -85.35 -20.12 110.08
CA ALA A 209 -85.34 -21.06 111.21
C ALA A 209 -84.95 -22.51 110.85
N ARG A 210 -84.99 -22.88 109.55
CA ARG A 210 -84.59 -24.21 109.04
C ARG A 210 -83.21 -24.19 108.34
N ARG A 211 -82.68 -23.01 108.02
CA ARG A 211 -81.42 -22.81 107.27
C ARG A 211 -80.16 -23.13 108.06
N GLU A 212 -80.15 -22.95 109.37
CA GLU A 212 -78.95 -23.19 110.19
C GLU A 212 -78.53 -24.68 110.25
N ARG A 213 -79.44 -25.62 109.96
CA ARG A 213 -79.10 -27.07 109.98
C ARG A 213 -78.79 -27.64 108.59
N ALA A 214 -79.35 -27.07 107.52
CA ALA A 214 -79.10 -27.51 106.14
C ALA A 214 -77.87 -26.84 105.50
N ALA A 215 -77.40 -25.70 106.05
CA ALA A 215 -76.22 -25.00 105.56
C ALA A 215 -74.92 -25.82 105.68
N SER A 216 -74.80 -26.63 106.74
CA SER A 216 -73.63 -27.48 106.97
C SER A 216 -73.54 -28.65 105.97
N GLU A 217 -74.65 -29.31 105.63
CA GLU A 217 -74.65 -30.43 104.67
C GLU A 217 -74.46 -29.99 103.20
N ILE A 218 -74.86 -28.76 102.86
CA ILE A 218 -74.69 -28.20 101.50
C ILE A 218 -73.25 -27.72 101.30
N ALA A 219 -72.59 -27.21 102.35
CA ALA A 219 -71.19 -26.81 102.31
C ALA A 219 -70.28 -28.00 101.94
N ASP A 220 -70.52 -29.18 102.52
CA ASP A 220 -69.74 -30.39 102.24
C ASP A 220 -69.90 -30.87 100.78
N ARG A 221 -71.10 -30.74 100.20
CA ARG A 221 -71.36 -31.11 98.79
C ARG A 221 -70.75 -30.10 97.79
N LEU A 222 -70.73 -28.81 98.13
CA LEU A 222 -70.10 -27.76 97.30
C LEU A 222 -68.58 -27.91 97.28
N MET A 223 -67.97 -28.20 98.43
CA MET A 223 -66.53 -28.48 98.52
C MET A 223 -66.14 -29.72 97.70
N SER A 224 -66.99 -30.74 97.68
CA SER A 224 -66.80 -31.95 96.87
C SER A 224 -66.92 -31.68 95.36
N ALA A 225 -67.81 -30.77 94.94
CA ALA A 225 -67.99 -30.40 93.54
C ALA A 225 -66.86 -29.47 93.04
N GLU A 226 -66.41 -28.52 93.87
CA GLU A 226 -65.23 -27.70 93.56
C GLU A 226 -63.95 -28.53 93.46
N ALA A 227 -63.78 -29.56 94.30
CA ALA A 227 -62.64 -30.46 94.20
C ALA A 227 -62.61 -31.17 92.83
N ARG A 228 -63.75 -31.72 92.38
CA ARG A 228 -63.86 -32.35 91.04
C ARG A 228 -63.63 -31.36 89.90
N LYS A 229 -64.08 -30.11 90.05
CA LYS A 229 -63.85 -29.06 89.06
C LYS A 229 -62.36 -28.71 88.94
N ARG A 230 -61.66 -28.60 90.08
CA ARG A 230 -60.20 -28.39 90.12
C ARG A 230 -59.43 -29.56 89.50
N GLU A 231 -59.88 -30.79 89.71
CA GLU A 231 -59.30 -31.98 89.04
C GLU A 231 -59.48 -31.93 87.52
N THR A 232 -60.67 -31.53 87.03
CA THR A 232 -60.88 -31.39 85.58
C THR A 232 -60.12 -30.21 84.97
N GLU A 233 -60.02 -29.08 85.67
CA GLU A 233 -59.25 -27.90 85.24
C GLU A 233 -57.75 -28.24 85.19
N ALA A 234 -57.23 -28.96 86.19
CA ALA A 234 -55.85 -29.46 86.19
C ALA A 234 -55.57 -30.41 85.01
N LEU A 235 -56.50 -31.34 84.70
CA LEU A 235 -56.37 -32.22 83.53
C LEU A 235 -56.42 -31.44 82.21
N THR A 236 -57.24 -30.40 82.10
CA THR A 236 -57.25 -29.54 80.90
C THR A 236 -55.96 -28.73 80.77
N ASP A 237 -55.42 -28.23 81.86
CA ASP A 237 -54.15 -27.50 81.87
C ASP A 237 -52.98 -28.43 81.50
N GLU A 238 -52.98 -29.68 81.97
CA GLU A 238 -52.01 -30.70 81.59
C GLU A 238 -52.08 -31.04 80.09
N LEU A 239 -53.30 -31.18 79.54
CA LEU A 239 -53.49 -31.41 78.10
C LEU A 239 -53.00 -30.23 77.26
N ILE A 240 -53.35 -29.00 77.64
CA ILE A 240 -52.86 -27.79 76.95
C ILE A 240 -51.33 -27.70 77.02
N ALA A 241 -50.73 -28.00 78.17
CA ALA A 241 -49.29 -28.00 78.32
C ALA A 241 -48.60 -29.04 77.44
N GLU A 242 -49.20 -30.22 77.26
CA GLU A 242 -48.68 -31.27 76.38
C GLU A 242 -48.84 -30.93 74.90
N ASP A 243 -49.96 -30.32 74.49
CA ASP A 243 -50.17 -29.80 73.14
C ASP A 243 -49.14 -28.73 72.79
N VAL A 244 -48.90 -27.76 73.69
CA VAL A 244 -47.86 -26.73 73.50
C VAL A 244 -46.47 -27.34 73.40
N ARG A 245 -46.16 -28.38 74.19
CA ARG A 245 -44.87 -29.10 74.07
C ARG A 245 -44.74 -29.77 72.70
N CYS A 246 -45.81 -30.38 72.20
CA CYS A 246 -45.82 -31.03 70.88
C CYS A 246 -45.62 -30.01 69.76
N GLU A 247 -46.32 -28.86 69.80
CA GLU A 247 -46.13 -27.78 68.83
C GLU A 247 -44.69 -27.25 68.83
N LEU A 248 -44.10 -27.03 70.02
CA LEU A 248 -42.71 -26.59 70.14
C LEU A 248 -41.70 -27.61 69.58
N MET A 249 -42.00 -28.91 69.69
CA MET A 249 -41.17 -29.95 69.09
C MET A 249 -41.29 -29.97 67.57
N LEU A 250 -42.51 -29.88 67.04
CA LEU A 250 -42.75 -29.79 65.60
C LEU A 250 -42.10 -28.53 64.98
N GLU A 251 -42.18 -27.38 65.64
CA GLU A 251 -41.48 -26.16 65.19
C GLU A 251 -39.96 -26.35 65.13
N LYS A 252 -39.37 -27.02 66.13
CA LYS A 252 -37.93 -27.31 66.15
C LYS A 252 -37.54 -28.23 65.00
N GLU A 253 -38.31 -29.30 64.78
CA GLU A 253 -38.08 -30.24 63.69
C GLU A 253 -38.19 -29.55 62.32
N LEU A 254 -39.22 -28.71 62.11
CA LEU A 254 -39.38 -27.92 60.89
C LEU A 254 -38.19 -26.99 60.65
N ARG A 255 -37.75 -26.25 61.68
CA ARG A 255 -36.56 -25.38 61.58
C ARG A 255 -35.29 -26.16 61.27
N ASP A 256 -35.13 -27.36 61.82
CA ASP A 256 -33.97 -28.20 61.54
C ASP A 256 -34.00 -28.79 60.13
N VAL A 257 -35.19 -29.14 59.61
CA VAL A 257 -35.37 -29.53 58.20
C VAL A 257 -35.03 -28.36 57.26
N GLU A 258 -35.51 -27.15 57.55
CA GLU A 258 -35.18 -25.95 56.78
C GLU A 258 -33.68 -25.65 56.79
N ARG A 259 -33.03 -25.74 57.95
CA ARG A 259 -31.58 -25.59 58.07
C ARG A 259 -30.81 -26.63 57.27
N ARG A 260 -31.27 -27.88 57.25
CA ARG A 260 -30.65 -28.94 56.45
C ARG A 260 -30.79 -28.66 54.96
N ARG A 261 -31.98 -28.29 54.50
CA ARG A 261 -32.22 -27.88 53.10
C ARG A 261 -31.33 -26.72 52.68
N MET A 262 -31.26 -25.67 53.51
CA MET A 262 -30.41 -24.51 53.24
C MET A 262 -28.92 -24.90 53.14
N ARG A 263 -28.45 -25.82 53.99
CA ARG A 263 -27.07 -26.33 53.92
C ARG A 263 -26.81 -27.15 52.65
N GLU A 264 -27.77 -27.98 52.25
CA GLU A 264 -27.69 -28.78 51.02
C GLU A 264 -27.68 -27.90 49.78
N GLU A 265 -28.54 -26.89 49.71
CA GLU A 265 -28.58 -25.88 48.64
C GLU A 265 -27.27 -25.10 48.57
N LEU A 266 -26.75 -24.64 49.71
CA LEU A 266 -25.45 -23.95 49.75
C LEU A 266 -24.32 -24.85 49.26
N ALA A 267 -24.31 -26.13 49.67
CA ALA A 267 -23.31 -27.09 49.22
C ALA A 267 -23.41 -27.39 47.72
N ALA A 268 -24.63 -27.47 47.16
CA ALA A 268 -24.86 -27.63 45.73
C ALA A 268 -24.34 -26.41 44.95
N ASN A 269 -24.73 -25.19 45.37
CA ASN A 269 -24.28 -23.95 44.76
C ASN A 269 -22.75 -23.79 44.79
N LEU A 270 -22.11 -24.16 45.90
CA LEU A 270 -20.64 -24.13 46.01
C LEU A 270 -19.97 -25.13 45.04
N LYS A 271 -20.54 -26.34 44.89
CA LYS A 271 -20.05 -27.31 43.90
C LYS A 271 -20.17 -26.76 42.49
N GLU A 272 -21.31 -26.17 42.13
CA GLU A 272 -21.52 -25.56 40.82
C GLU A 272 -20.54 -24.41 40.56
N GLN A 273 -20.29 -23.56 41.55
CA GLN A 273 -19.30 -22.48 41.44
C GLN A 273 -17.89 -23.01 41.20
N ILE A 274 -17.50 -24.10 41.90
CA ILE A 274 -16.20 -24.74 41.70
C ILE A 274 -16.10 -25.30 40.28
N THR A 275 -17.10 -26.04 39.81
CA THR A 275 -17.10 -26.60 38.45
C THR A 275 -17.04 -25.51 37.38
N LEU A 276 -17.80 -24.43 37.53
CA LEU A 276 -17.77 -23.29 36.61
C LEU A 276 -16.40 -22.61 36.62
N ALA A 277 -15.79 -22.44 37.80
CA ALA A 277 -14.46 -21.86 37.91
C ALA A 277 -13.40 -22.74 37.22
N GLU A 278 -13.50 -24.07 37.35
CA GLU A 278 -12.62 -25.03 36.68
C GLU A 278 -12.80 -25.02 35.16
N GLU A 279 -14.04 -25.02 34.66
CA GLU A 279 -14.34 -24.88 33.23
C GLU A 279 -13.80 -23.57 32.65
N CYS A 280 -13.97 -22.46 33.38
CA CYS A 280 -13.40 -21.17 32.98
C CYS A 280 -11.87 -21.24 32.90
N LYS A 281 -11.20 -21.83 33.89
CA LYS A 281 -9.74 -22.02 33.86
C LYS A 281 -9.29 -22.85 32.65
N LEU A 282 -9.98 -23.95 32.35
CA LEU A 282 -9.68 -24.77 31.18
C LEU A 282 -9.82 -23.98 29.88
N ARG A 283 -10.92 -23.22 29.73
CA ARG A 283 -11.12 -22.35 28.55
C ARG A 283 -10.03 -21.29 28.42
N PHE A 284 -9.54 -20.73 29.52
CA PHE A 284 -8.41 -19.78 29.48
C PHE A 284 -7.13 -20.46 29.01
N VAL A 285 -6.80 -21.64 29.55
CA VAL A 285 -5.62 -22.41 29.13
C VAL A 285 -5.70 -22.79 27.64
N GLU A 286 -6.86 -23.19 27.15
CA GLU A 286 -7.08 -23.50 25.73
C GLU A 286 -6.90 -22.25 24.85
N ARG A 287 -7.45 -21.10 25.25
CA ARG A 287 -7.26 -19.84 24.53
C ARG A 287 -5.79 -19.42 24.49
N ASP A 288 -5.09 -19.52 25.62
CA ASP A 288 -3.67 -19.19 25.71
C ASP A 288 -2.83 -20.14 24.84
N ARG A 289 -3.19 -21.42 24.79
CA ARG A 289 -2.55 -22.39 23.89
C ARG A 289 -2.79 -22.05 22.43
N MET A 290 -4.02 -21.78 22.03
CA MET A 290 -4.35 -21.38 20.65
C MET A 290 -3.61 -20.10 20.26
N PHE A 291 -3.56 -19.12 21.17
CA PHE A 291 -2.81 -17.89 20.99
C PHE A 291 -1.30 -18.16 20.80
N ALA A 292 -0.71 -19.03 21.64
CA ALA A 292 0.69 -19.41 21.51
C ALA A 292 0.97 -20.12 20.17
N GLU A 293 0.09 -21.01 19.73
CA GLU A 293 0.19 -21.70 18.44
C GLU A 293 0.12 -20.72 17.26
N ASP A 294 -0.79 -19.75 17.30
CA ASP A 294 -0.90 -18.71 16.27
C ASP A 294 0.30 -17.77 16.24
N VAL A 295 0.82 -17.37 17.41
CA VAL A 295 2.05 -16.57 17.51
C VAL A 295 3.25 -17.34 16.93
N MET A 296 3.40 -18.62 17.27
CA MET A 296 4.45 -19.46 16.69
C MET A 296 4.31 -19.61 15.18
N ARG A 297 3.09 -19.80 14.67
CA ARG A 297 2.83 -19.87 13.22
C ARG A 297 3.29 -18.59 12.53
N ARG A 298 2.94 -17.42 13.08
CA ARG A 298 3.35 -16.12 12.55
C ARG A 298 4.86 -15.94 12.54
N ILE A 299 5.54 -16.30 13.63
CA ILE A 299 7.01 -16.25 13.71
C ILE A 299 7.65 -17.13 12.62
N MET A 300 7.14 -18.35 12.41
CA MET A 300 7.66 -19.24 11.36
C MET A 300 7.43 -18.68 9.95
N GLU A 301 6.28 -18.04 9.71
CA GLU A 301 5.98 -17.37 8.44
C GLU A 301 6.90 -16.17 8.20
N ASP A 302 7.11 -15.34 9.21
CA ASP A 302 8.02 -14.19 9.17
C ASP A 302 9.48 -14.65 8.94
N GLU A 303 9.92 -15.73 9.60
CA GLU A 303 11.24 -16.31 9.32
C GLU A 303 11.36 -16.85 7.88
N ARG A 304 10.33 -17.55 7.40
CA ARG A 304 10.32 -18.09 6.02
C ARG A 304 10.41 -16.96 5.00
N THR A 305 9.63 -15.90 5.17
CA THR A 305 9.65 -14.73 4.29
C THR A 305 10.99 -13.98 4.39
N ALA A 306 11.58 -13.86 5.58
CA ALA A 306 12.91 -13.27 5.77
C ALA A 306 14.00 -14.08 5.03
N ARG A 307 13.99 -15.42 5.15
CA ARG A 307 14.93 -16.31 4.44
C ARG A 307 14.79 -16.18 2.92
N LEU A 308 13.56 -16.15 2.39
CA LEU A 308 13.30 -15.98 0.96
C LEU A 308 13.75 -14.60 0.46
N THR A 309 13.44 -13.54 1.19
CA THR A 309 13.88 -12.18 0.87
C THR A 309 15.41 -12.06 0.87
N ALA A 310 16.09 -12.65 1.86
CA ALA A 310 17.55 -12.66 1.93
C ALA A 310 18.15 -13.42 0.74
N ALA A 311 17.58 -14.57 0.36
CA ALA A 311 18.02 -15.32 -0.81
C ALA A 311 17.80 -14.55 -2.11
N ALA A 312 16.67 -13.86 -2.25
CA ALA A 312 16.37 -13.00 -3.40
C ALA A 312 17.37 -11.84 -3.52
N ARG A 313 17.69 -11.16 -2.41
CA ARG A 313 18.73 -10.12 -2.36
C ARG A 313 20.10 -10.64 -2.78
N ARG A 314 20.52 -11.82 -2.28
CA ARG A 314 21.78 -12.45 -2.70
C ARG A 314 21.81 -12.74 -4.20
N ARG A 315 20.74 -13.30 -4.76
CA ARG A 315 20.65 -13.56 -6.21
C ARG A 315 20.71 -12.26 -7.02
N ALA A 316 20.03 -11.21 -6.58
CA ALA A 316 20.08 -9.91 -7.25
C ALA A 316 21.49 -9.29 -7.24
N GLN A 317 22.19 -9.37 -6.10
CA GLN A 317 23.57 -8.90 -5.99
C GLN A 317 24.53 -9.68 -6.90
N LEU A 318 24.37 -11.00 -7.01
CA LEU A 318 25.16 -11.82 -7.92
C LEU A 318 24.92 -11.41 -9.38
N ARG A 319 23.66 -11.29 -9.80
CA ARG A 319 23.32 -10.80 -11.15
C ARG A 319 23.93 -9.43 -11.44
N TYR A 320 23.81 -8.50 -10.49
CA TYR A 320 24.41 -7.17 -10.64
C TYR A 320 25.94 -7.21 -10.78
N ARG A 321 26.62 -8.09 -10.02
CA ARG A 321 28.07 -8.31 -10.16
C ARG A 321 28.44 -8.89 -11.52
N GLU A 322 27.68 -9.88 -12.01
CA GLU A 322 27.88 -10.46 -13.34
C GLU A 322 27.67 -9.43 -14.45
N ASP A 323 26.61 -8.63 -14.36
CA ASP A 323 26.31 -7.57 -15.32
C ASP A 323 27.41 -6.50 -15.34
N LEU A 324 27.90 -6.08 -14.17
CA LEU A 324 29.05 -5.17 -14.06
C LEU A 324 30.32 -5.78 -14.66
N ALA A 325 30.62 -7.04 -14.39
CA ALA A 325 31.79 -7.71 -14.95
C ALA A 325 31.73 -7.74 -16.49
N ARG A 326 30.57 -8.09 -17.06
CA ARG A 326 30.33 -8.06 -18.51
C ARG A 326 30.52 -6.67 -19.10
N LEU A 327 30.08 -5.62 -18.39
CA LEU A 327 30.20 -4.24 -18.84
C LEU A 327 31.65 -3.73 -18.78
N VAL A 328 32.42 -4.16 -17.77
CA VAL A 328 33.86 -3.91 -17.69
C VAL A 328 34.61 -4.65 -18.79
N GLU A 329 34.29 -5.91 -19.05
CA GLU A 329 34.88 -6.69 -20.13
C GLU A 329 34.57 -6.10 -21.51
N SER A 330 33.32 -5.71 -21.77
CA SER A 330 32.97 -5.06 -23.04
C SER A 330 33.72 -3.75 -23.24
N ARG A 331 33.86 -2.94 -22.18
CA ARG A 331 34.66 -1.71 -22.23
C ARG A 331 36.14 -1.97 -22.46
N ARG A 332 36.70 -3.05 -21.88
CA ARG A 332 38.09 -3.47 -22.15
C ARG A 332 38.27 -3.89 -23.60
N ARG A 333 37.36 -4.72 -24.15
CA ARG A 333 37.40 -5.14 -25.56
C ARG A 333 37.34 -3.95 -26.51
N ILE A 334 36.42 -2.99 -26.28
CA ILE A 334 36.33 -1.77 -27.08
C ILE A 334 37.66 -1.00 -27.04
N ARG A 335 38.29 -0.88 -25.86
CA ARG A 335 39.58 -0.20 -25.71
C ARG A 335 40.71 -0.93 -26.42
N GLU A 336 40.74 -2.26 -26.35
CA GLU A 336 41.73 -3.09 -27.06
C GLU A 336 41.56 -2.96 -28.58
N GLU A 337 40.32 -2.97 -29.08
CA GLU A 337 40.01 -2.72 -30.49
C GLU A 337 40.42 -1.31 -30.94
N GLU A 338 40.20 -0.29 -30.10
CA GLU A 338 40.66 1.08 -30.37
C GLU A 338 42.19 1.17 -30.43
N ILE A 339 42.90 0.53 -29.49
CA ILE A 339 44.37 0.49 -29.50
C ILE A 339 44.88 -0.19 -30.76
N LEU A 340 44.32 -1.35 -31.13
CA LEU A 340 44.69 -2.05 -32.36
C LEU A 340 44.45 -1.20 -33.60
N ARG A 341 43.34 -0.45 -33.67
CA ARG A 341 43.07 0.48 -34.78
C ARG A 341 44.08 1.63 -34.82
N MET A 342 44.48 2.18 -33.67
CA MET A 342 45.53 3.20 -33.60
C MET A 342 46.88 2.65 -34.06
N GLU A 343 47.29 1.47 -33.58
CA GLU A 343 48.55 0.83 -34.00
C GLU A 343 48.57 0.52 -35.51
N GLN A 344 47.44 0.11 -36.08
CA GLN A 344 47.30 -0.08 -37.53
C GLN A 344 47.45 1.26 -38.29
N ALA A 345 46.80 2.32 -37.81
CA ALA A 345 46.91 3.65 -38.41
C ALA A 345 48.35 4.19 -38.32
N ASP A 346 49.01 4.06 -37.17
CA ASP A 346 50.41 4.44 -36.97
C ASP A 346 51.34 3.62 -37.89
N GLY A 347 51.09 2.32 -38.04
CA GLY A 347 51.84 1.45 -38.94
C GLY A 347 51.68 1.82 -40.42
N GLU A 348 50.47 2.20 -40.83
CA GLU A 348 50.22 2.75 -42.17
C GLU A 348 50.90 4.10 -42.38
N GLU A 349 50.88 4.98 -41.37
CA GLU A 349 51.55 6.27 -41.42
C GLU A 349 53.07 6.11 -41.55
N ARG A 350 53.69 5.24 -40.75
CA ARG A 350 55.12 4.91 -40.88
C ARG A 350 55.47 4.39 -42.27
N LYS A 351 54.66 3.49 -42.85
CA LYS A 351 54.88 3.01 -44.22
C LYS A 351 54.77 4.13 -45.25
N ARG A 352 53.85 5.09 -45.07
CA ARG A 352 53.74 6.27 -45.94
C ARG A 352 54.95 7.20 -45.78
N GLU A 353 55.45 7.38 -44.57
CA GLU A 353 56.66 8.16 -44.30
C GLU A 353 57.90 7.50 -44.89
N GLU A 354 58.08 6.19 -44.71
CA GLU A 354 59.16 5.41 -45.31
C GLU A 354 59.13 5.52 -46.84
N ALA A 355 57.98 5.28 -47.47
CA ALA A 355 57.82 5.43 -48.92
C ALA A 355 58.07 6.87 -49.40
N ARG A 356 57.77 7.89 -48.56
CA ARG A 356 58.09 9.28 -48.87
C ARG A 356 59.60 9.54 -48.76
N LEU A 357 60.26 9.00 -47.74
CA LEU A 357 61.70 9.11 -47.55
C LEU A 357 62.46 8.42 -48.69
N GLU A 358 62.06 7.21 -49.08
CA GLU A 358 62.63 6.49 -50.23
C GLU A 358 62.50 7.32 -51.52
N ARG A 359 61.32 7.89 -51.80
CA ARG A 359 61.14 8.79 -52.95
C ARG A 359 62.06 10.00 -52.90
N VAL A 360 62.22 10.62 -51.72
CA VAL A 360 63.13 11.75 -51.54
C VAL A 360 64.58 11.33 -51.75
N GLU A 361 65.00 10.15 -51.27
CA GLU A 361 66.34 9.62 -51.47
C GLU A 361 66.61 9.28 -52.94
N ASP A 362 65.63 8.71 -53.64
CA ASP A 362 65.72 8.43 -55.07
C ASP A 362 65.75 9.71 -55.91
N ASP A 363 64.94 10.71 -55.56
CA ASP A 363 64.98 12.03 -56.21
C ASP A 363 66.32 12.72 -55.96
N ARG A 364 66.87 12.63 -54.73
CA ARG A 364 68.21 13.12 -54.39
C ARG A 364 69.31 12.41 -55.20
N ARG A 365 69.24 11.08 -55.32
CA ARG A 365 70.17 10.29 -56.15
C ARG A 365 70.07 10.69 -57.61
N ARG A 366 68.86 10.81 -58.18
CA ARG A 366 68.64 11.26 -59.56
C ARG A 366 69.14 12.68 -59.83
N LEU A 367 68.90 13.60 -58.90
CA LEU A 367 69.42 14.97 -58.96
C LEU A 367 70.95 14.97 -58.94
N LEU A 368 71.56 14.19 -58.05
CA LEU A 368 73.01 14.06 -57.99
C LEU A 368 73.56 13.41 -59.26
N GLU A 369 72.99 12.33 -59.79
CA GLU A 369 73.43 11.71 -61.05
C GLU A 369 73.30 12.65 -62.26
N ALA A 370 72.21 13.44 -62.34
CA ALA A 370 71.99 14.37 -63.44
C ALA A 370 72.96 15.58 -63.42
N HIS A 371 73.34 16.05 -62.22
CA HIS A 371 74.13 17.27 -62.06
C HIS A 371 75.59 17.02 -61.66
N ALA A 372 75.95 15.83 -61.19
CA ALA A 372 77.30 15.43 -60.80
C ALA A 372 78.37 15.76 -61.85
N PRO A 373 78.16 15.53 -63.17
CA PRO A 373 79.15 15.84 -64.19
C PRO A 373 79.48 17.34 -64.32
N ASN A 374 78.55 18.22 -63.95
CA ASN A 374 78.68 19.66 -64.15
C ASN A 374 79.09 20.43 -62.89
N VAL A 375 78.69 19.97 -61.70
CA VAL A 375 78.88 20.71 -60.43
C VAL A 375 79.64 19.92 -59.37
N GLY A 376 80.05 18.67 -59.64
CA GLY A 376 80.68 17.79 -58.65
C GLY A 376 81.92 18.35 -57.95
N HIS A 377 82.69 19.24 -58.60
CA HIS A 377 83.87 19.88 -58.01
C HIS A 377 83.55 21.04 -57.05
N PHE A 378 82.34 21.58 -57.08
CA PHE A 378 81.91 22.75 -56.30
C PHE A 378 80.99 22.38 -55.13
N VAL A 379 80.61 21.10 -55.00
CA VAL A 379 79.72 20.62 -53.93
C VAL A 379 80.55 20.23 -52.70
N ASP A 380 80.14 20.72 -51.53
CA ASP A 380 80.76 20.39 -50.25
C ASP A 380 80.52 18.91 -49.89
N LYS A 381 81.60 18.13 -49.85
CA LYS A 381 81.59 16.69 -49.58
C LYS A 381 81.22 16.37 -48.12
N GLY A 382 81.22 17.35 -47.22
CA GLY A 382 80.80 17.19 -45.82
C GLY A 382 79.29 17.07 -45.63
N ALA A 383 78.49 17.58 -46.56
CA ALA A 383 77.03 17.62 -46.47
C ALA A 383 76.32 16.39 -47.10
N LEU A 384 77.09 15.44 -47.65
CA LEU A 384 76.58 14.28 -48.39
C LEU A 384 76.73 12.99 -47.60
N ARG A 385 75.77 12.07 -47.78
CA ARG A 385 75.83 10.72 -47.22
C ARG A 385 76.86 9.87 -47.96
N ASP A 386 77.35 8.80 -47.33
CA ASP A 386 78.44 7.98 -47.87
C ASP A 386 78.11 7.34 -49.23
N GLU A 387 76.84 7.01 -49.48
CA GLU A 387 76.36 6.52 -50.78
C GLU A 387 76.35 7.62 -51.85
N GLU A 388 75.95 8.84 -51.48
CA GLU A 388 75.92 10.01 -52.37
C GLU A 388 77.35 10.46 -52.74
N ARG A 389 78.30 10.34 -51.80
CA ARG A 389 79.74 10.60 -52.05
C ARG A 389 80.33 9.67 -53.11
N ARG A 390 80.00 8.37 -53.06
CA ARG A 390 80.44 7.38 -54.06
C ARG A 390 79.88 7.66 -55.46
N ILE A 391 78.70 8.26 -55.56
CA ILE A 391 78.12 8.65 -56.87
C ILE A 391 78.92 9.81 -57.47
N LEU A 392 79.28 10.82 -56.67
CA LEU A 392 80.12 11.93 -57.14
C LEU A 392 81.54 11.51 -57.53
N GLU A 393 82.14 10.56 -56.81
CA GLU A 393 83.48 10.03 -57.13
C GLU A 393 83.55 9.32 -58.48
N LYS A 394 82.44 8.72 -58.95
CA LYS A 394 82.37 8.08 -60.28
C LYS A 394 82.48 9.08 -61.44
N PHE A 395 82.11 10.34 -61.23
CA PHE A 395 82.11 11.40 -62.25
C PHE A 395 83.23 12.42 -62.05
N ALA A 396 84.09 12.25 -61.04
CA ALA A 396 85.19 13.14 -60.71
C ALA A 396 86.55 12.71 -61.31
N ASN A 397 86.55 11.81 -62.31
CA ASN A 397 87.72 11.39 -63.10
C ASN A 397 87.73 12.05 -64.48
#